data_AF-A0A2X1ZZJ6-F1
#
_entry.id   AF-A0A2X1ZZJ6-F1
#
_cell.length_a   1.000
_cell.length_b   1.000
_cell.length_c   1.000
_cell.angle_alpha   90.00
_cell.angle_beta   90.00
_cell.angle_gamma   90.00
#
_symmetry.space_group_name_H-M   'P 1'
#
loop_
_entity.id
_entity.type
_entity.pdbx_description
1 polymer ?
#
loop_
_entity_poly.entity_id
_entity_poly.type
_entity_poly.pdbx_seq_one_letter_code
_entity_poly.pdbx_strand_id
1 'polypeptide(L)'
;MELAEKLNQQSYKRLAFKDIKKYLIANFLYKGDLDSINILLNIYNVYESIENIYPRYVTLDNLRKDIVRIYRQKEGIELIARNLSNLIHDDINRLELYLYLEGYRLGFNSKKHINMLEIITLRYLTIDELYNRKKLFQYEFKNEEVLAFKKLVFKEIRKDRQIRIFIKNTLTDVRKKLLNSKIASINDHLDMQLIFRSQDDDVEIKEVDSYLTDSEIENLNNKISKFLYIDCFRVFRNAFWDGVNDRVLKRYK
;
A
#
# COMPACT_ATOMS: atom_id res chain seq x y z
N MET A 1 -20.23 31.59 22.53
CA MET A 1 -19.05 31.44 23.41
C MET A 1 -18.98 30.06 24.05
N GLU A 2 -20.06 29.52 24.63
CA GLU A 2 -20.10 28.16 25.21
C GLU A 2 -19.70 27.00 24.28
N LEU A 3 -20.03 27.06 22.98
CA LEU A 3 -19.69 25.98 22.03
C LEU A 3 -18.18 25.94 21.74
N ALA A 4 -17.52 27.10 21.69
CA ALA A 4 -16.08 27.22 21.47
C ALA A 4 -15.28 26.76 22.71
N GLU A 5 -15.82 26.99 23.91
CA GLU A 5 -15.23 26.50 25.17
C GLU A 5 -15.40 24.98 25.33
N LYS A 6 -16.54 24.41 24.93
CA LYS A 6 -16.76 22.96 24.90
C LYS A 6 -15.81 22.24 23.92
N LEU A 7 -15.53 22.85 22.76
CA LEU A 7 -14.55 22.34 21.80
C LEU A 7 -13.10 22.44 22.30
N ASN A 8 -12.82 23.30 23.28
CA ASN A 8 -11.47 23.56 23.79
C ASN A 8 -10.98 22.54 24.84
N GLN A 9 -11.84 21.64 25.32
CA GLN A 9 -11.46 20.57 26.24
C GLN A 9 -10.59 19.52 25.51
N GLN A 10 -9.47 19.10 26.13
CA GLN A 10 -8.51 18.14 25.54
C GLN A 10 -9.16 16.84 25.01
N SER A 11 -10.23 16.38 25.65
CA SER A 11 -11.02 15.21 25.22
C SER A 11 -11.74 15.46 23.88
N TYR A 12 -12.43 16.59 23.76
CA TYR A 12 -13.17 16.97 22.55
C TYR A 12 -12.24 17.33 21.38
N LYS A 13 -11.09 17.97 21.65
CA LYS A 13 -10.05 18.19 20.62
C LYS A 13 -9.55 16.87 20.02
N ARG A 14 -9.31 15.85 20.86
CA ARG A 14 -8.88 14.52 20.38
C ARG A 14 -9.96 13.79 19.59
N LEU A 15 -11.23 13.92 20.00
CA LEU A 15 -12.37 13.32 19.29
C LEU A 15 -12.56 13.98 17.91
N ALA A 16 -12.66 15.30 17.85
CA ALA A 16 -12.83 16.06 16.61
C ALA A 16 -11.66 15.82 15.63
N PHE A 17 -10.43 15.73 16.13
CA PHE A 17 -9.25 15.47 15.31
C PHE A 17 -9.22 14.05 14.73
N LYS A 18 -9.70 13.05 15.49
CA LYS A 18 -9.86 11.68 14.99
C LYS A 18 -10.91 11.61 13.87
N ASP A 19 -11.97 12.40 13.99
CA ASP A 19 -13.03 12.45 13.00
C ASP A 19 -12.60 13.20 11.73
N ILE A 20 -11.83 14.29 11.87
CA ILE A 20 -11.19 14.99 10.73
C ILE A 20 -10.26 14.05 9.96
N LYS A 21 -9.37 13.31 10.64
CA LYS A 21 -8.47 12.36 9.97
C LYS A 21 -9.24 11.30 9.19
N LYS A 22 -10.26 10.70 9.81
CA LYS A 22 -11.13 9.70 9.15
C LYS A 22 -11.82 10.28 7.92
N TYR A 23 -12.32 11.51 8.02
CA TYR A 23 -12.97 12.22 6.92
C TYR A 23 -12.01 12.42 5.73
N LEU A 24 -10.82 12.97 5.99
CA LEU A 24 -9.79 13.20 4.97
C LEU A 24 -9.36 11.89 4.30
N ILE A 25 -9.11 10.84 5.10
CA ILE A 25 -8.75 9.51 4.58
C ILE A 25 -9.86 8.97 3.68
N ALA A 26 -11.13 9.05 4.10
CA ALA A 26 -12.24 8.52 3.32
C ALA A 26 -12.44 9.28 2.00
N ASN A 27 -12.33 10.60 2.00
CA ASN A 27 -12.42 11.41 0.79
C ASN A 27 -11.26 11.12 -0.17
N PHE A 28 -10.03 11.07 0.32
CA PHE A 28 -8.87 10.70 -0.48
C PHE A 28 -9.05 9.30 -1.10
N LEU A 29 -9.25 8.29 -0.24
CA LEU A 29 -9.25 6.89 -0.65
C LEU A 29 -10.42 6.57 -1.58
N TYR A 30 -11.63 7.07 -1.31
CA TYR A 30 -12.84 6.67 -2.04
C TYR A 30 -13.33 7.69 -3.08
N LYS A 31 -12.97 8.98 -2.95
CA LYS A 31 -13.40 10.02 -3.90
C LYS A 31 -12.27 10.61 -4.74
N GLY A 32 -11.01 10.28 -4.43
CA GLY A 32 -9.86 10.76 -5.20
C GLY A 32 -9.50 12.21 -4.89
N ASP A 33 -9.94 12.72 -3.74
CA ASP A 33 -9.68 14.09 -3.32
C ASP A 33 -8.21 14.26 -2.91
N LEU A 34 -7.44 14.93 -3.78
CA LEU A 34 -6.02 15.21 -3.57
C LEU A 34 -5.78 16.25 -2.48
N ASP A 35 -6.73 17.17 -2.26
CA ASP A 35 -6.60 18.17 -1.20
C ASP A 35 -6.70 17.50 0.17
N SER A 36 -7.58 16.51 0.30
CA SER A 36 -7.72 15.72 1.52
C SER A 36 -6.41 15.04 1.94
N ILE A 37 -5.63 14.50 1.00
CA ILE A 37 -4.33 13.89 1.33
C ILE A 37 -3.26 14.94 1.64
N ASN A 38 -3.22 16.06 0.91
CA ASN A 38 -2.28 17.14 1.20
C ASN A 38 -2.50 17.72 2.61
N ILE A 39 -3.75 17.95 3.00
CA ILE A 39 -4.12 18.37 4.34
C ILE A 39 -3.69 17.31 5.37
N LEU A 40 -3.96 16.03 5.10
CA LEU A 40 -3.59 14.94 6.00
C LEU A 40 -2.07 14.85 6.21
N LEU A 41 -1.28 14.99 5.15
CA LEU A 41 0.18 14.99 5.19
C LEU A 41 0.71 16.18 6.01
N ASN A 42 0.15 17.38 5.80
CA ASN A 42 0.50 18.55 6.60
C ASN A 42 0.17 18.35 8.09
N ILE A 43 -0.96 17.73 8.40
CA ILE A 43 -1.32 17.37 9.78
C ILE A 43 -0.29 16.39 10.37
N TYR A 44 0.13 15.37 9.63
CA TYR A 44 1.14 14.42 10.12
C TYR A 44 2.52 15.07 10.30
N ASN A 45 2.91 15.98 9.42
CA ASN A 45 4.15 16.73 9.56
C ASN A 45 4.12 17.61 10.82
N VAL A 46 3.11 18.46 10.96
CA VAL A 46 3.02 19.43 12.07
C VAL A 46 2.84 18.74 13.43
N TYR A 47 1.94 17.75 13.53
CA TYR A 47 1.58 17.16 14.83
C TYR A 47 2.36 15.91 15.19
N GLU A 48 2.79 15.14 14.19
CA GLU A 48 3.45 13.85 14.41
C GLU A 48 4.91 13.86 13.94
N SER A 49 5.39 14.98 13.38
CA SER A 49 6.79 15.13 12.99
C SER A 49 7.22 14.09 11.94
N ILE A 50 6.27 13.69 11.08
CA ILE A 50 6.44 12.73 9.99
C ILE A 50 6.72 13.51 8.70
N GLU A 51 7.93 13.38 8.16
CA GLU A 51 8.39 14.15 6.99
C GLU A 51 8.77 13.25 5.79
N ASN A 52 9.21 12.01 6.06
CA ASN A 52 9.81 11.12 5.04
C ASN A 52 8.83 10.06 4.54
N ILE A 53 7.84 10.47 3.75
CA ILE A 53 6.83 9.56 3.20
C ILE A 53 7.23 9.19 1.76
N TYR A 54 7.62 7.91 1.56
CA TYR A 54 8.08 7.40 0.27
C TYR A 54 7.48 6.02 -0.03
N PRO A 55 6.16 5.92 -0.31
CA PRO A 55 5.57 4.70 -0.85
C PRO A 55 6.26 4.28 -2.16
N ARG A 56 6.29 2.97 -2.43
CA ARG A 56 7.05 2.42 -3.57
C ARG A 56 6.25 2.36 -4.86
N TYR A 57 4.92 2.39 -4.78
CA TYR A 57 3.98 2.24 -5.89
C TYR A 57 4.26 1.01 -6.77
N VAL A 58 4.59 -0.12 -6.11
CA VAL A 58 4.93 -1.38 -6.79
C VAL A 58 3.78 -2.37 -6.83
N THR A 59 2.65 -2.09 -6.17
CA THR A 59 1.52 -3.04 -6.06
C THR A 59 1.00 -3.48 -7.43
N LEU A 60 0.77 -2.53 -8.34
CA LEU A 60 0.23 -2.80 -9.67
C LEU A 60 1.18 -3.60 -10.57
N ASP A 61 2.48 -3.28 -10.55
CA ASP A 61 3.47 -4.04 -11.33
C ASP A 61 3.54 -5.50 -10.87
N ASN A 62 3.47 -5.73 -9.56
CA ASN A 62 3.43 -7.07 -9.00
C ASN A 62 2.10 -7.78 -9.34
N LEU A 63 0.97 -7.08 -9.29
CA LEU A 63 -0.33 -7.63 -9.67
C LEU A 63 -0.34 -8.08 -11.13
N ARG A 64 0.15 -7.23 -12.04
CA ARG A 64 0.26 -7.53 -13.47
C ARG A 64 1.07 -8.80 -13.70
N LYS A 65 2.25 -8.90 -13.07
CA LYS A 65 3.11 -10.09 -13.15
C LYS A 65 2.41 -11.34 -12.61
N ASP A 66 1.66 -11.22 -11.51
CA ASP A 66 0.93 -12.33 -10.91
C ASP A 66 -0.21 -12.83 -11.81
N ILE A 67 -0.97 -11.91 -12.42
CA ILE A 67 -2.05 -12.24 -13.36
C ILE A 67 -1.50 -12.97 -14.60
N VAL A 68 -0.47 -12.43 -15.24
CA VAL A 68 0.17 -13.05 -16.41
C VAL A 68 0.68 -14.44 -16.07
N ARG A 69 1.32 -14.61 -14.90
CA ARG A 69 1.82 -15.91 -14.45
C ARG A 69 0.70 -16.92 -14.25
N ILE A 70 -0.41 -16.51 -13.64
CA ILE A 70 -1.52 -17.41 -13.29
C ILE A 70 -2.31 -17.84 -14.54
N TYR A 71 -2.45 -16.94 -15.51
CA TYR A 71 -3.25 -17.17 -16.71
C TYR A 71 -2.38 -17.32 -17.97
N ARG A 72 -1.16 -17.84 -17.83
CA ARG A 72 -0.18 -17.99 -18.92
C ARG A 72 -0.67 -18.76 -20.15
N GLN A 73 -1.71 -19.57 -19.99
CA GLN A 73 -2.31 -20.39 -21.06
C GLN A 73 -3.44 -19.65 -21.79
N LYS A 74 -3.90 -18.50 -21.29
CA LYS A 74 -4.97 -17.72 -21.92
C LYS A 74 -4.36 -16.78 -22.96
N GLU A 75 -4.82 -16.89 -24.20
CA GLU A 75 -4.48 -15.94 -25.26
C GLU A 75 -4.95 -14.52 -24.87
N GLY A 76 -4.16 -13.50 -25.17
CA GLY A 76 -4.48 -12.11 -24.81
C GLY A 76 -4.28 -11.73 -23.33
N ILE A 77 -3.72 -12.60 -22.48
CA ILE A 77 -3.59 -12.32 -21.04
C ILE A 77 -2.76 -11.07 -20.72
N GLU A 78 -1.73 -10.77 -21.51
CA GLU A 78 -0.91 -9.57 -21.28
C GLU A 78 -1.73 -8.28 -21.47
N LEU A 79 -2.61 -8.26 -22.48
CA LEU A 79 -3.53 -7.16 -22.73
C LEU A 79 -4.52 -7.02 -21.57
N ILE A 80 -5.14 -8.13 -21.17
CA ILE A 80 -6.08 -8.18 -20.04
C ILE A 80 -5.40 -7.63 -18.77
N ALA A 81 -4.18 -8.10 -18.46
CA ALA A 81 -3.44 -7.66 -17.29
C ALA A 81 -3.07 -6.17 -17.36
N ARG A 82 -2.70 -5.66 -18.54
CA ARG A 82 -2.41 -4.24 -18.77
C ARG A 82 -3.65 -3.38 -18.60
N ASN A 83 -4.74 -3.72 -19.28
CA ASN A 83 -5.97 -2.92 -19.27
C ASN A 83 -6.61 -2.92 -17.88
N LEU A 84 -6.61 -4.06 -17.20
CA LEU A 84 -6.99 -4.11 -15.78
C LEU A 84 -6.13 -3.19 -14.92
N SER A 85 -4.79 -3.27 -15.06
CA SER A 85 -3.88 -2.47 -14.24
C SER A 85 -4.11 -0.97 -14.43
N ASN A 86 -4.39 -0.55 -15.66
CA ASN A 86 -4.74 0.84 -15.99
C ASN A 86 -6.09 1.23 -15.36
N LEU A 87 -7.09 0.37 -15.48
CA LEU A 87 -8.45 0.65 -15.02
C LEU A 87 -8.53 0.89 -13.50
N ILE A 88 -7.72 0.16 -12.73
CA ILE A 88 -7.68 0.26 -11.26
C ILE A 88 -6.49 1.07 -10.74
N HIS A 89 -5.71 1.71 -11.63
CA HIS A 89 -4.40 2.29 -11.31
C HIS A 89 -4.47 3.25 -10.12
N ASP A 90 -5.33 4.26 -10.23
CA ASP A 90 -5.40 5.34 -9.25
C ASP A 90 -6.00 4.86 -7.92
N ASP A 91 -6.89 3.87 -7.94
CA ASP A 91 -7.48 3.31 -6.72
C ASP A 91 -6.43 2.52 -5.92
N ILE A 92 -5.63 1.71 -6.62
CA ILE A 92 -4.57 0.91 -5.99
C ILE A 92 -3.44 1.80 -5.48
N ASN A 93 -3.05 2.84 -6.21
CA ASN A 93 -2.04 3.78 -5.74
C ASN A 93 -2.49 4.54 -4.49
N ARG A 94 -3.77 4.95 -4.43
CA ARG A 94 -4.34 5.57 -3.22
C ARG A 94 -4.39 4.61 -2.04
N LEU A 95 -4.77 3.35 -2.28
CA LEU A 95 -4.73 2.29 -1.27
C LEU A 95 -3.29 2.06 -0.75
N GLU A 96 -2.31 1.98 -1.65
CA GLU A 96 -0.91 1.79 -1.27
C GLU A 96 -0.40 2.95 -0.40
N LEU A 97 -0.65 4.20 -0.80
CA LEU A 97 -0.27 5.36 0.01
C LEU A 97 -0.95 5.34 1.38
N TYR A 98 -2.24 5.04 1.43
CA TYR A 98 -2.97 4.98 2.71
C TYR A 98 -2.38 3.93 3.66
N LEU A 99 -2.12 2.71 3.17
CA LEU A 99 -1.53 1.65 3.97
C LEU A 99 -0.09 1.96 4.39
N TYR A 100 0.66 2.63 3.52
CA TYR A 100 1.99 3.11 3.83
C TYR A 100 1.94 4.11 5.00
N LEU A 101 1.06 5.11 4.95
CA LEU A 101 0.91 6.11 6.00
C LEU A 101 0.56 5.49 7.35
N GLU A 102 -0.43 4.59 7.40
CA GLU A 102 -0.82 3.93 8.65
C GLU A 102 0.28 3.02 9.20
N GLY A 103 0.95 2.25 8.34
CA GLY A 103 2.09 1.43 8.73
C GLY A 103 3.23 2.29 9.29
N TYR A 104 3.62 3.33 8.57
CA TYR A 104 4.67 4.27 8.97
C TYR A 104 4.36 4.92 10.31
N ARG A 105 3.16 5.47 10.45
CA ARG A 105 2.70 6.16 11.67
C ARG A 105 2.74 5.23 12.89
N LEU A 106 2.32 3.98 12.73
CA LEU A 106 2.38 2.99 13.80
C LEU A 106 3.82 2.63 14.17
N GLY A 107 4.71 2.49 13.18
CA GLY A 107 6.14 2.25 13.40
C GLY A 107 6.82 3.40 14.13
N PHE A 108 6.62 4.62 13.62
CA PHE A 108 7.20 5.86 14.16
C PHE A 108 6.78 6.14 15.61
N ASN A 109 5.61 5.66 16.03
CA ASN A 109 5.11 5.82 17.40
C ASN A 109 5.41 4.59 18.29
N SER A 110 6.03 3.52 17.77
CA SER A 110 6.21 2.27 18.50
C SER A 110 7.46 2.25 19.39
N LYS A 111 7.34 2.79 20.61
CA LYS A 111 8.46 2.89 21.57
C LYS A 111 9.23 1.58 21.77
N LYS A 112 8.53 0.45 21.86
CA LYS A 112 9.12 -0.90 21.99
C LYS A 112 10.13 -1.16 20.87
N HIS A 113 9.70 -1.01 19.61
CA HIS A 113 10.52 -1.33 18.45
C HIS A 113 11.63 -0.32 18.23
N ILE A 114 11.37 0.96 18.51
CA ILE A 114 12.37 2.02 18.39
C ILE A 114 13.52 1.78 19.37
N ASN A 115 13.22 1.51 20.64
CA ASN A 115 14.25 1.27 21.65
C ASN A 115 15.06 0.00 21.34
N MET A 116 14.41 -1.07 20.87
CA MET A 116 15.13 -2.28 20.45
C MET A 116 16.04 -2.02 19.25
N LEU A 117 15.56 -1.29 18.24
CA LEU A 117 16.38 -0.95 17.08
C LEU A 117 17.56 -0.07 17.48
N GLU A 118 17.35 0.90 18.36
CA GLU A 118 18.39 1.80 18.87
C GLU A 118 19.50 1.03 19.60
N ILE A 119 19.15 0.07 20.47
CA ILE A 119 20.13 -0.79 21.15
C ILE A 119 20.99 -1.55 20.13
N ILE A 120 20.36 -2.14 19.11
CA ILE A 120 21.09 -2.84 18.04
C ILE A 120 21.98 -1.84 17.30
N THR A 121 21.45 -0.66 16.99
CA THR A 121 22.16 0.38 16.23
C THR A 121 23.44 0.84 16.92
N LEU A 122 23.38 1.14 18.22
CA LEU A 122 24.51 1.65 19.01
C LEU A 122 25.64 0.63 19.19
N ARG A 123 25.42 -0.65 18.87
CA ARG A 123 26.49 -1.67 18.85
C ARG A 123 27.35 -1.59 17.58
N TYR A 124 26.82 -1.03 16.51
CA TYR A 124 27.46 -1.01 15.20
C TYR A 124 27.80 0.38 14.69
N LEU A 125 27.14 1.41 15.20
CA LEU A 125 27.30 2.80 14.78
C LEU A 125 27.57 3.70 15.97
N THR A 126 28.51 4.62 15.78
CA THR A 126 28.80 5.70 16.73
C THR A 126 27.76 6.82 16.64
N ILE A 127 27.72 7.68 17.65
CA ILE A 127 26.80 8.83 17.70
C ILE A 127 27.07 9.80 16.53
N ASP A 128 28.34 10.05 16.21
CA ASP A 128 28.72 10.94 15.10
C ASP A 128 28.28 10.40 13.74
N GLU A 129 28.35 9.08 13.53
CA GLU A 129 27.84 8.45 12.32
C GLU A 129 26.31 8.56 12.23
N LEU A 130 25.60 8.45 13.35
CA LEU A 130 24.14 8.59 13.38
C LEU A 130 23.68 10.01 13.08
N TYR A 131 24.38 11.01 13.62
CA TYR A 131 24.09 12.43 13.37
C TYR A 131 24.18 12.77 11.88
N ASN A 132 25.20 12.26 11.19
CA ASN A 132 25.46 12.56 9.79
C ASN A 132 24.65 11.70 8.80
N ARG A 133 24.00 10.63 9.27
CA ARG A 133 23.26 9.70 8.40
C ARG A 133 21.87 10.24 8.02
N LYS A 134 21.56 10.14 6.72
CA LYS A 134 20.20 10.39 6.19
C LYS A 134 19.28 9.18 6.31
N LYS A 135 19.83 7.98 6.28
CA LYS A 135 19.14 6.68 6.32
C LYS A 135 19.90 5.73 7.26
N LEU A 136 19.16 4.87 7.95
CA LEU A 136 19.66 3.91 8.92
C LEU A 136 19.72 2.51 8.28
N PHE A 137 18.70 1.68 8.48
CA PHE A 137 18.64 0.31 7.97
C PHE A 137 17.41 0.07 7.07
N GLN A 138 16.94 1.09 6.36
CA GLN A 138 15.83 0.95 5.41
C GLN A 138 16.20 -0.01 4.25
N TYR A 139 17.48 -0.05 3.87
CA TYR A 139 18.01 -0.83 2.73
C TYR A 139 19.24 -1.67 3.07
N GLU A 140 19.61 -1.81 4.35
CA GLU A 140 20.84 -2.50 4.74
C GLU A 140 20.59 -4.00 4.92
N PHE A 141 21.27 -4.82 4.12
CA PHE A 141 21.08 -6.28 4.05
C PHE A 141 22.24 -7.08 4.64
N LYS A 142 23.25 -6.40 5.21
CA LYS A 142 24.50 -7.06 5.65
C LYS A 142 24.50 -7.41 7.14
N ASN A 143 23.74 -6.70 7.97
CA ASN A 143 23.73 -6.94 9.41
C ASN A 143 22.68 -8.00 9.78
N GLU A 144 23.14 -9.18 10.20
CA GLU A 144 22.27 -10.30 10.55
C GLU A 144 21.36 -10.02 11.75
N GLU A 145 21.84 -9.26 12.75
CA GLU A 145 21.04 -8.91 13.93
C GLU A 145 19.87 -7.99 13.54
N VAL A 146 20.14 -6.99 12.70
CA VAL A 146 19.10 -6.09 12.16
C VAL A 146 18.11 -6.86 11.30
N LEU A 147 18.58 -7.80 10.46
CA LEU A 147 17.70 -8.64 9.64
C LEU A 147 16.83 -9.58 10.49
N ALA A 148 17.39 -10.18 11.54
CA ALA A 148 16.66 -11.02 12.47
C ALA A 148 15.57 -10.21 13.19
N PHE A 149 15.92 -9.02 13.67
CA PHE A 149 14.97 -8.11 14.31
C PHE A 149 13.84 -7.69 13.34
N LYS A 150 14.18 -7.30 12.10
CA LYS A 150 13.19 -6.97 11.07
C LYS A 150 12.22 -8.13 10.80
N LYS A 151 12.73 -9.37 10.72
CA LYS A 151 11.89 -10.58 10.55
C LYS A 151 10.96 -10.80 11.74
N LEU A 152 11.43 -10.56 12.97
CA LEU A 152 10.60 -10.62 14.18
C LEU A 152 9.47 -9.59 14.14
N VAL A 153 9.78 -8.33 13.84
CA VAL A 153 8.78 -7.26 13.70
C VAL A 153 7.71 -7.63 12.67
N PHE A 154 8.13 -8.14 11.50
CA PHE A 154 7.20 -8.54 10.45
C PHE A 154 6.30 -9.71 10.87
N LYS A 155 6.82 -10.63 11.70
CA LYS A 155 6.04 -11.74 12.26
C LYS A 155 5.04 -11.26 13.31
N GLU A 156 5.42 -10.30 14.16
CA GLU A 156 4.51 -9.68 15.14
C GLU A 156 3.36 -8.96 14.41
N ILE A 157 3.65 -8.10 13.44
CA ILE A 157 2.65 -7.38 12.64
C ILE A 157 1.66 -8.34 11.96
N ARG A 158 2.15 -9.45 11.41
CA ARG A 158 1.29 -10.45 10.74
C ARG A 158 0.37 -11.20 11.72
N LYS A 159 0.79 -11.34 12.98
CA LYS A 159 0.01 -12.01 14.04
C LYS A 159 -0.96 -11.07 14.75
N ASP A 160 -0.75 -9.76 14.66
CA ASP A 160 -1.60 -8.76 15.29
C ASP A 160 -3.04 -8.82 14.75
N ARG A 161 -3.99 -8.98 15.67
CA ARG A 161 -5.41 -9.10 15.33
C ARG A 161 -5.98 -7.79 14.79
N GLN A 162 -5.62 -6.66 15.38
CA GLN A 162 -6.16 -5.35 15.00
C GLN A 162 -5.69 -4.95 13.61
N ILE A 163 -4.41 -5.19 13.29
CA ILE A 163 -3.85 -4.93 11.96
C ILE A 163 -4.54 -5.82 10.91
N ARG A 164 -4.79 -7.10 11.21
CA ARG A 164 -5.55 -7.99 10.32
C ARG A 164 -6.97 -7.50 10.06
N ILE A 165 -7.68 -7.08 11.10
CA ILE A 165 -9.04 -6.54 10.97
C ILE A 165 -9.02 -5.26 10.14
N PHE A 166 -8.08 -4.35 10.44
CA PHE A 166 -7.90 -3.10 9.72
C PHE A 166 -7.66 -3.31 8.22
N ILE A 167 -6.68 -4.15 7.84
CA ILE A 167 -6.37 -4.44 6.44
C ILE A 167 -7.56 -5.11 5.75
N LYS A 168 -8.20 -6.08 6.42
CA LYS A 168 -9.36 -6.79 5.85
C LYS A 168 -10.55 -5.86 5.59
N ASN A 169 -10.87 -4.98 6.54
CA ASN A 169 -11.97 -4.03 6.41
C ASN A 169 -11.68 -3.01 5.30
N THR A 170 -10.48 -2.42 5.32
CA THR A 170 -10.02 -1.47 4.27
C THR A 170 -10.14 -2.09 2.88
N LEU A 171 -9.65 -3.34 2.71
CA LEU A 171 -9.72 -4.02 1.43
C LEU A 171 -11.15 -4.35 1.02
N THR A 172 -12.01 -4.72 1.97
CA THR A 172 -13.43 -5.00 1.71
C THR A 172 -14.14 -3.74 1.20
N ASP A 173 -13.87 -2.59 1.81
CA ASP A 173 -14.48 -1.32 1.42
C ASP A 173 -13.96 -0.85 0.05
N VAL A 174 -12.65 -0.90 -0.18
CA VAL A 174 -12.05 -0.58 -1.49
C VAL A 174 -12.61 -1.49 -2.59
N ARG A 175 -12.71 -2.79 -2.32
CA ARG A 175 -13.27 -3.74 -3.27
C ARG A 175 -14.71 -3.39 -3.63
N LYS A 176 -15.56 -3.16 -2.64
CA LYS A 176 -16.98 -2.87 -2.84
C LYS A 176 -17.21 -1.53 -3.54
N LYS A 177 -16.47 -0.49 -3.15
CA LYS A 177 -16.71 0.88 -3.60
C LYS A 177 -16.00 1.23 -4.90
N LEU A 178 -14.85 0.61 -5.19
CA LEU A 178 -13.97 1.03 -6.28
C LEU A 178 -13.68 -0.09 -7.29
N LEU A 179 -13.36 -1.30 -6.83
CA LEU A 179 -12.79 -2.33 -7.72
C LEU A 179 -13.84 -3.21 -8.40
N ASN A 180 -14.91 -3.63 -7.70
CA ASN A 180 -15.83 -4.64 -8.22
C ASN A 180 -16.50 -4.23 -9.53
N SER A 181 -16.99 -3.00 -9.63
CA SER A 181 -17.63 -2.49 -10.85
C SER A 181 -16.63 -2.39 -12.01
N LYS A 182 -15.42 -1.91 -11.73
CA LYS A 182 -14.34 -1.79 -12.71
C LYS A 182 -13.87 -3.15 -13.24
N ILE A 183 -13.68 -4.12 -12.35
CA ILE A 183 -13.28 -5.47 -12.76
C ILE A 183 -14.40 -6.14 -13.58
N ALA A 184 -15.67 -5.88 -13.24
CA ALA A 184 -16.80 -6.38 -14.01
C ALA A 184 -16.88 -5.79 -15.42
N SER A 185 -16.51 -4.51 -15.60
CA SER A 185 -16.47 -3.84 -16.90
C SER A 185 -15.18 -4.09 -17.69
N ILE A 186 -14.35 -5.07 -17.31
CA ILE A 186 -13.07 -5.30 -17.97
C ILE A 186 -13.21 -5.60 -19.47
N ASN A 187 -14.27 -6.32 -19.85
CA ASN A 187 -14.57 -6.65 -21.24
C ASN A 187 -14.82 -5.40 -22.10
N ASP A 188 -15.40 -4.35 -21.51
CA ASP A 188 -15.61 -3.06 -22.20
C ASP A 188 -14.28 -2.35 -22.54
N HIS A 189 -13.18 -2.82 -21.95
CA HIS A 189 -11.84 -2.32 -22.17
C HIS A 189 -10.94 -3.33 -22.91
N LEU A 190 -11.51 -4.39 -23.49
CA LEU A 190 -10.79 -5.34 -24.34
C LEU A 190 -11.16 -5.06 -25.80
N ASP A 191 -10.30 -4.31 -26.48
CA ASP A 191 -10.44 -4.11 -27.93
C ASP A 191 -10.20 -5.45 -28.66
N MET A 192 -10.96 -5.69 -29.74
CA MET A 192 -10.71 -6.83 -30.61
C MET A 192 -9.31 -6.74 -31.21
N GLN A 193 -8.51 -7.81 -31.06
CA GLN A 193 -7.19 -7.92 -31.66
C GLN A 193 -7.19 -8.95 -32.79
N LEU A 194 -6.59 -8.56 -33.92
CA LEU A 194 -6.27 -9.46 -35.03
C LEU A 194 -4.85 -9.99 -34.83
N ILE A 195 -4.70 -11.31 -34.74
CA ILE A 195 -3.38 -11.95 -34.76
C ILE A 195 -3.13 -12.49 -36.16
N PHE A 196 -1.99 -12.10 -36.73
CA PHE A 196 -1.47 -12.66 -37.97
C PHE A 196 -0.57 -13.85 -37.61
N ARG A 197 -0.97 -15.06 -38.00
CA ARG A 197 -0.10 -16.25 -37.94
C ARG A 197 0.37 -16.55 -39.35
N SER A 198 1.68 -16.55 -39.56
CA SER A 198 2.28 -17.08 -40.79
C SER A 198 2.55 -18.56 -40.56
N GLN A 199 1.85 -19.41 -41.29
CA GLN A 199 2.15 -20.84 -41.41
C GLN A 199 2.24 -21.14 -42.91
N ASP A 200 3.38 -21.71 -43.33
CA ASP A 200 3.61 -22.23 -44.68
C ASP A 200 3.24 -21.26 -45.81
N ASP A 201 3.85 -20.06 -45.82
CA ASP A 201 3.66 -18.97 -46.81
C ASP A 201 2.24 -18.36 -46.90
N ASP A 202 1.28 -18.86 -46.13
CA ASP A 202 -0.05 -18.26 -45.96
C ASP A 202 -0.15 -17.44 -44.66
N VAL A 203 -0.91 -16.35 -44.72
CA VAL A 203 -1.20 -15.48 -43.57
C VAL A 203 -2.62 -15.78 -43.08
N GLU A 204 -2.73 -16.53 -41.99
CA GLU A 204 -4.00 -16.70 -41.29
C GLU A 204 -4.24 -15.50 -40.37
N ILE A 205 -5.34 -14.77 -40.64
CA ILE A 205 -5.85 -13.72 -39.75
C ILE A 205 -6.83 -14.38 -38.80
N LYS A 206 -6.49 -14.43 -37.51
CA LYS A 206 -7.37 -14.96 -36.47
C LYS A 206 -7.79 -13.84 -35.53
N GLU A 207 -9.10 -13.66 -35.38
CA GLU A 207 -9.67 -12.85 -34.31
C GLU A 207 -9.42 -13.57 -32.98
N VAL A 208 -8.74 -12.92 -32.06
CA VAL A 208 -8.60 -13.44 -30.71
C VAL A 208 -9.75 -12.90 -29.88
N ASP A 209 -10.68 -13.79 -29.57
CA ASP A 209 -11.67 -13.54 -28.55
C ASP A 209 -10.99 -13.54 -27.17
N SER A 210 -10.51 -12.36 -26.78
CA SER A 210 -9.92 -12.14 -25.45
C SER A 210 -10.96 -11.91 -24.36
N TYR A 211 -12.27 -11.92 -24.69
CA TYR A 211 -13.31 -11.68 -23.71
C TYR A 211 -13.26 -12.71 -22.58
N LEU A 212 -13.52 -12.23 -21.37
CA LEU A 212 -13.63 -13.07 -20.19
C LEU A 212 -15.10 -13.41 -19.98
N THR A 213 -15.41 -14.68 -19.75
CA THR A 213 -16.72 -15.08 -19.26
C THR A 213 -16.97 -14.51 -17.86
N ASP A 214 -18.23 -14.38 -17.44
CA ASP A 214 -18.57 -13.92 -16.08
C ASP A 214 -17.88 -14.74 -14.99
N SER A 215 -17.78 -16.06 -15.20
CA SER A 215 -17.07 -16.97 -14.29
C SER A 215 -15.57 -16.66 -14.19
N GLU A 216 -14.94 -16.26 -15.30
CA GLU A 216 -13.52 -15.90 -15.33
C GLU A 216 -13.28 -14.54 -14.68
N ILE A 217 -14.20 -13.59 -14.87
CA ILE A 217 -14.19 -12.28 -14.21
C ILE A 217 -14.32 -12.44 -12.70
N GLU A 218 -15.24 -13.30 -12.22
CA GLU A 218 -15.38 -13.57 -10.79
C GLU A 218 -14.11 -14.21 -10.21
N ASN A 219 -13.54 -15.19 -10.91
CA ASN A 219 -12.29 -15.83 -10.53
C ASN A 219 -11.12 -14.83 -10.49
N LEU A 220 -11.05 -13.93 -11.47
CA LEU A 220 -10.06 -12.87 -11.53
C LEU A 220 -10.21 -11.91 -10.34
N ASN A 221 -11.44 -11.46 -10.04
CA ASN A 221 -11.72 -10.58 -8.89
C ASN A 221 -11.32 -11.23 -7.56
N ASN A 222 -11.62 -12.53 -7.39
CA ASN A 222 -11.24 -13.29 -6.20
C ASN A 222 -9.71 -13.44 -6.08
N LYS A 223 -8.99 -13.61 -7.19
CA LYS A 223 -7.52 -13.66 -7.22
C LYS A 223 -6.90 -12.31 -6.89
N ILE A 224 -7.37 -11.23 -7.51
CA ILE A 224 -6.93 -9.86 -7.20
C ILE A 224 -7.13 -9.57 -5.71
N SER A 225 -8.28 -9.95 -5.14
CA SER A 225 -8.57 -9.77 -3.72
C SER A 225 -7.55 -10.49 -2.82
N LYS A 226 -7.18 -11.74 -3.15
CA LYS A 226 -6.18 -12.51 -2.40
C LYS A 226 -4.78 -11.90 -2.53
N PHE A 227 -4.41 -11.48 -3.74
CA PHE A 227 -3.15 -10.80 -4.01
C PHE A 227 -3.05 -9.52 -3.19
N LEU A 228 -4.04 -8.64 -3.30
CA LEU A 228 -4.07 -7.36 -2.59
C LEU A 228 -3.99 -7.56 -1.08
N TYR A 229 -4.66 -8.56 -0.52
CA TYR A 229 -4.54 -8.84 0.91
C TYR A 229 -3.07 -9.09 1.33
N ILE A 230 -2.34 -9.91 0.58
CA ILE A 230 -0.92 -10.22 0.86
C ILE A 230 -0.07 -8.97 0.64
N ASP A 231 -0.36 -8.21 -0.43
CA ASP A 231 0.40 -7.03 -0.78
C ASP A 231 0.22 -5.88 0.21
N CYS A 232 -1.01 -5.66 0.69
CA CYS A 232 -1.33 -4.69 1.73
C CYS A 232 -0.49 -4.94 2.99
N PHE A 233 -0.34 -6.20 3.40
CA PHE A 233 0.55 -6.56 4.51
C PHE A 233 2.01 -6.24 4.22
N ARG A 234 2.46 -6.43 2.97
CA ARG A 234 3.82 -6.13 2.53
C ARG A 234 4.09 -4.62 2.55
N VAL A 235 3.18 -3.80 2.04
CA VAL A 235 3.27 -2.34 2.08
C VAL A 235 3.31 -1.86 3.53
N PHE A 236 2.33 -2.29 4.33
CA PHE A 236 2.19 -1.86 5.72
C PHE A 236 3.42 -2.18 6.57
N ARG A 237 3.95 -3.41 6.50
CA ARG A 237 5.12 -3.81 7.31
C ARG A 237 6.40 -3.07 6.89
N ASN A 238 6.56 -2.81 5.60
CA ASN A 238 7.72 -2.07 5.10
C ASN A 238 7.66 -0.62 5.59
N ALA A 239 6.48 0.00 5.49
CA ALA A 239 6.28 1.36 6.00
C ALA A 239 6.50 1.44 7.51
N PHE A 240 6.00 0.45 8.27
CA PHE A 240 6.28 0.35 9.70
C PHE A 240 7.77 0.31 10.01
N TRP A 241 8.54 -0.49 9.26
CA TRP A 241 9.98 -0.55 9.41
C TRP A 241 10.64 0.80 9.12
N ASP A 242 10.24 1.46 8.04
CA ASP A 242 10.75 2.79 7.68
C ASP A 242 10.48 3.80 8.81
N GLY A 243 9.26 3.81 9.34
CA GLY A 243 8.88 4.68 10.47
C GLY A 243 9.70 4.44 11.74
N VAL A 244 10.01 3.19 12.08
CA VAL A 244 10.88 2.86 13.23
C VAL A 244 12.30 3.40 13.00
N ASN A 245 12.88 3.19 11.81
CA ASN A 245 14.23 3.65 11.48
C ASN A 245 14.34 5.17 11.54
N ASP A 246 13.39 5.86 10.93
CA ASP A 246 13.37 7.32 10.89
C ASP A 246 13.20 7.92 12.29
N ARG A 247 12.40 7.27 13.15
CA ARG A 247 12.27 7.71 14.53
C ARG A 247 13.54 7.51 15.34
N VAL A 248 14.32 6.45 15.10
CA VAL A 248 15.63 6.28 15.72
C VAL A 248 16.55 7.41 15.29
N LEU A 249 16.70 7.67 13.99
CA LEU A 249 17.54 8.77 13.49
C LEU A 249 17.13 10.13 14.06
N LYS A 250 15.82 10.40 14.18
CA LYS A 250 15.31 11.68 14.71
C LYS A 250 15.64 11.90 16.20
N ARG A 251 16.10 10.88 16.95
CA ARG A 251 16.61 11.08 18.33
C ARG A 251 18.01 11.70 18.37
N TYR A 252 18.73 11.63 17.26
CA TYR A 252 20.12 12.08 17.13
C TYR A 252 20.24 13.29 16.19
N LYS A 253 19.13 13.97 15.86
CA LYS A 253 19.09 15.17 15.02
C LYS A 253 18.57 16.36 15.81
#